data_AF-A0A1H0G0Q9-F1
#
_entry.id   AF-A0A1H0G0Q9-F1
#
_cell.length_a   1.000
_cell.length_b   1.000
_cell.length_c   1.000
_cell.angle_alpha   90.00
_cell.angle_beta   90.00
_cell.angle_gamma   90.00
#
_symmetry.space_group_name_H-M   'P 1'
#
loop_
_entity.id
_entity.type
_entity.pdbx_description
1 polymer ?
#
loop_
_entity_poly.entity_id
_entity_poly.type
_entity_poly.pdbx_seq_one_letter_code
_entity_poly.pdbx_strand_id
1 'polypeptide(L)'
;MTRTCARCNHGFGRIEAELIDWRDDALRLTSVTAEGIVGARRLPRILHRQTPTGEFVLLVDGPLHPEAEPMLQGSGFSLLITPPAPHLYKLAALKQAYLAASLDLTTIPQTPVAEAVRRELMAARNAPSRRHIVSSEFVRSMPIMRTHEHPRGSAALLGVINQDDGRGAWWIALASTIAVPWPFPDLPPVL
;
A
#
# COMPACT_ATOMS: atom_id res chain seq x y z
N MET A 1 7.11 -12.90 4.35
CA MET A 1 5.67 -13.17 4.61
C MET A 1 5.50 -13.37 6.10
N THR A 2 4.85 -12.43 6.77
CA THR A 2 4.52 -12.48 8.20
C THR A 2 3.48 -13.60 8.43
N ARG A 3 3.72 -14.46 9.42
CA ARG A 3 2.90 -15.65 9.71
C ARG A 3 1.49 -15.25 10.17
N THR A 4 0.53 -15.13 9.26
CA THR A 4 -0.90 -15.04 9.63
C THR A 4 -1.65 -16.33 9.36
N CYS A 5 -2.75 -16.54 10.08
CA CYS A 5 -3.62 -17.69 9.85
C CYS A 5 -4.32 -17.56 8.48
N ALA A 6 -4.78 -18.69 7.93
CA ALA A 6 -5.49 -18.73 6.64
C ALA A 6 -6.65 -17.72 6.58
N ARG A 7 -7.40 -17.55 7.68
CA ARG A 7 -8.51 -16.59 7.78
C ARG A 7 -8.05 -15.13 7.65
N CYS A 8 -6.92 -14.77 8.23
CA CYS A 8 -6.35 -13.42 8.13
C CYS A 8 -5.74 -13.16 6.74
N ASN A 9 -5.12 -14.16 6.12
CA ASN A 9 -4.64 -14.06 4.74
C ASN A 9 -5.81 -13.89 3.75
N HIS A 10 -6.86 -14.70 3.84
CA HIS A 10 -7.99 -14.62 2.90
C HIS A 10 -8.83 -13.35 3.08
N GLY A 11 -9.10 -12.92 4.31
CA GLY A 11 -9.95 -11.75 4.56
C GLY A 11 -9.34 -10.43 4.06
N PHE A 12 -8.00 -10.33 4.11
CA PHE A 12 -7.27 -9.10 3.77
C PHE A 12 -6.50 -9.15 2.45
N GLY A 13 -6.36 -10.31 1.79
CA GLY A 13 -5.62 -10.40 0.52
C GLY A 13 -6.08 -9.41 -0.55
N ARG A 14 -7.36 -9.04 -0.54
CA ARG A 14 -7.97 -8.04 -1.43
C ARG A 14 -7.52 -6.58 -1.21
N ILE A 15 -7.01 -6.23 -0.02
CA ILE A 15 -6.44 -4.90 0.26
C ILE A 15 -4.92 -4.90 0.23
N GLU A 16 -4.27 -6.04 0.51
CA GLU A 16 -2.80 -6.16 0.44
C GLU A 16 -2.28 -5.92 -0.97
N ALA A 17 -3.05 -6.34 -1.98
CA ALA A 17 -2.73 -6.08 -3.37
C ALA A 17 -2.66 -4.57 -3.69
N GLU A 18 -3.43 -3.72 -3.00
CA GLU A 18 -3.37 -2.25 -3.17
C GLU A 18 -2.09 -1.67 -2.56
N LEU A 19 -1.61 -2.24 -1.46
CA LEU A 19 -0.34 -1.83 -0.83
C LEU A 19 0.85 -2.13 -1.73
N ILE A 20 0.86 -3.30 -2.36
CA ILE A 20 1.92 -3.70 -3.29
C ILE A 20 1.96 -2.75 -4.50
N ASP A 21 0.80 -2.44 -5.08
CA ASP A 21 0.75 -1.48 -6.18
C ASP A 21 1.19 -0.09 -5.77
N TRP A 22 0.72 0.39 -4.62
CA TRP A 22 1.15 1.67 -4.11
C TRP A 22 2.65 1.69 -3.87
N ARG A 23 3.24 0.65 -3.27
CA ARG A 23 4.69 0.59 -3.02
C ARG A 23 5.49 0.65 -4.33
N ASP A 24 5.05 -0.08 -5.35
CA ASP A 24 5.76 -0.19 -6.62
C ASP A 24 5.34 0.86 -7.65
N ASP A 25 4.60 1.91 -7.28
CA ASP A 25 4.03 2.92 -8.20
C ASP A 25 3.31 2.28 -9.40
N ALA A 26 2.47 1.30 -9.12
CA ALA A 26 1.76 0.56 -10.13
C ALA A 26 0.34 1.09 -10.34
N LEU A 27 -0.08 1.08 -11.60
CA LEU A 27 -1.41 1.45 -12.07
C LEU A 27 -2.17 0.18 -12.47
N ARG A 28 -3.46 0.12 -12.13
CA ARG A 28 -4.35 -1.02 -12.41
C ARG A 28 -5.51 -0.64 -13.31
N LEU A 29 -6.21 -1.69 -13.78
CA LEU A 29 -7.40 -1.60 -14.65
C LEU A 29 -7.13 -0.72 -15.86
N THR A 30 -5.93 -0.90 -16.40
CA THR A 30 -5.38 -0.11 -17.48
C THR A 30 -6.00 -0.59 -18.78
N SER A 31 -6.53 0.33 -19.56
CA SER A 31 -6.92 0.05 -20.94
C SER A 31 -6.30 1.06 -21.88
N VAL A 32 -5.87 0.57 -23.05
CA VAL A 32 -5.31 1.38 -24.11
C VAL A 32 -6.31 1.50 -25.24
N THR A 33 -6.41 2.71 -25.80
CA THR A 33 -7.06 3.01 -27.07
C THR A 33 -6.04 3.72 -27.97
N ALA A 34 -6.13 3.48 -29.28
CA ALA A 34 -5.25 4.10 -30.26
C ALA A 34 -6.07 4.50 -31.48
N GLU A 35 -5.63 5.56 -32.16
CA GLU A 35 -6.27 6.00 -33.40
C GLU A 35 -6.13 4.90 -34.47
N GLY A 36 -7.20 4.65 -35.22
CA GLY A 36 -7.20 3.62 -36.27
C GLY A 36 -7.34 2.17 -35.79
N ILE A 37 -7.37 1.90 -34.47
CA ILE A 37 -7.60 0.55 -33.91
C ILE A 37 -8.91 0.53 -33.12
N VAL A 38 -9.84 -0.34 -33.54
CA VAL A 38 -11.18 -0.41 -32.94
C VAL A 38 -11.15 -1.08 -31.56
N GLY A 39 -11.70 -0.37 -30.57
CA GLY A 39 -11.95 -0.87 -29.22
C GLY A 39 -10.76 -0.74 -28.27
N ALA A 40 -11.05 -0.76 -26.97
CA ALA A 40 -10.04 -0.70 -25.94
C ALA A 40 -9.43 -2.08 -25.67
N ARG A 41 -8.13 -2.15 -25.41
CA ARG A 41 -7.45 -3.37 -24.96
C ARG A 41 -6.99 -3.24 -23.53
N ARG A 42 -7.28 -4.27 -22.73
CA ARG A 42 -6.82 -4.32 -21.35
C ARG A 42 -5.33 -4.55 -21.33
N LEU A 43 -4.62 -3.72 -20.57
CA LEU A 43 -3.22 -3.90 -20.26
C LEU A 43 -3.06 -4.61 -18.91
N PRO A 44 -1.93 -5.28 -18.68
CA PRO A 44 -1.57 -5.74 -17.35
C PRO A 44 -1.18 -4.53 -16.48
N ARG A 45 -0.63 -4.81 -15.30
CA ARG A 45 -0.12 -3.79 -14.39
C ARG A 45 0.90 -2.90 -15.11
N ILE A 46 0.83 -1.59 -14.91
CA ILE A 46 1.80 -0.64 -15.46
C ILE A 46 2.57 -0.01 -14.31
N LEU A 47 3.89 -0.08 -14.34
CA LEU A 47 4.76 0.56 -13.36
C LEU A 47 5.15 1.95 -13.86
N HIS A 48 4.89 2.97 -13.05
CA HIS A 48 5.32 4.34 -13.31
C HIS A 48 6.69 4.57 -12.68
N ARG A 49 7.69 4.91 -13.48
CA ARG A 49 9.06 5.18 -13.05
C ARG A 49 9.51 6.54 -13.54
N GLN A 50 10.55 7.07 -12.91
CA GLN A 50 11.21 8.28 -13.35
C GLN A 50 12.69 7.97 -13.59
N THR A 51 13.24 8.44 -14.70
CA THR A 51 14.68 8.37 -14.98
C THR A 51 15.44 9.38 -14.10
N PRO A 52 16.77 9.24 -13.96
CA PRO A 52 17.58 10.25 -13.29
C PRO A 52 17.50 11.64 -13.94
N THR A 53 17.16 11.71 -15.22
CA THR A 53 16.95 12.96 -15.98
C THR A 53 15.57 13.59 -15.78
N GLY A 54 14.69 12.94 -15.01
CA GLY A 54 13.36 13.45 -14.68
C GLY A 54 12.25 13.03 -15.66
N GLU A 55 12.58 12.26 -16.70
CA GLU A 55 11.60 11.72 -17.65
C GLU A 55 10.82 10.57 -17.01
N PHE A 56 9.54 10.44 -17.33
CA PHE A 56 8.76 9.30 -16.84
C PHE A 56 8.83 8.12 -17.81
N VAL A 57 8.75 6.91 -17.26
CA VAL A 57 8.73 5.65 -18.00
C VAL A 57 7.55 4.83 -17.49
N LEU A 58 6.77 4.30 -18.42
CA LEU A 58 5.68 3.36 -18.14
C LEU A 58 6.13 1.95 -18.55
N LEU A 59 6.31 1.07 -17.58
CA LEU A 59 6.72 -0.32 -17.83
C LEU A 59 5.52 -1.24 -17.72
N VAL A 60 5.30 -2.06 -18.74
CA VAL A 60 4.28 -3.10 -18.71
C VAL A 60 4.79 -4.26 -17.87
N ASP A 61 4.15 -4.52 -16.73
CA ASP A 61 4.50 -5.59 -15.78
C ASP A 61 3.53 -6.77 -15.96
N GLY A 62 3.92 -7.68 -16.86
CA GLY A 62 3.18 -8.88 -17.19
C GLY A 62 3.03 -9.13 -18.69
N PRO A 63 2.35 -10.21 -19.08
CA PRO A 63 2.14 -10.54 -20.48
C PRO A 63 1.26 -9.50 -21.16
N LEU A 64 1.75 -8.96 -22.26
CA LEU A 64 1.00 -8.04 -23.12
C LEU A 64 0.13 -8.85 -24.08
N HIS A 65 -1.12 -8.44 -24.26
CA HIS A 65 -1.99 -9.05 -25.27
C HIS A 65 -1.47 -8.70 -26.67
N PRO A 66 -1.40 -9.63 -27.63
CA PRO A 66 -0.87 -9.35 -28.97
C PRO A 66 -1.55 -8.18 -29.68
N GLU A 67 -2.87 -8.02 -29.47
CA GLU A 67 -3.62 -6.89 -30.05
C GLU A 67 -3.37 -5.53 -29.37
N ALA A 68 -2.78 -5.50 -28.17
CA ALA A 68 -2.45 -4.27 -27.48
C ALA A 68 -1.07 -3.72 -27.89
N GLU A 69 -0.17 -4.57 -28.38
CA GLU A 69 1.18 -4.18 -28.77
C GLU A 69 1.20 -3.15 -29.93
N PRO A 70 0.46 -3.33 -31.04
CA PRO A 70 0.41 -2.31 -32.10
C PRO A 70 -0.14 -0.97 -31.62
N MET A 71 -1.03 -0.97 -30.62
CA MET A 71 -1.60 0.26 -30.04
C MET A 71 -0.55 1.06 -29.29
N LEU A 72 0.38 0.39 -28.60
CA LEU A 72 1.47 1.02 -27.84
C LEU A 72 2.64 1.46 -28.75
N GLN A 73 2.83 0.80 -29.90
CA GLN A 73 3.87 1.13 -30.89
C GLN A 73 3.45 2.23 -31.88
N GLY A 74 2.16 2.59 -31.92
CA GLY A 74 1.64 3.65 -32.77
C GLY A 74 2.16 5.05 -32.39
N SER A 75 1.89 6.04 -33.25
CA SER A 75 2.30 7.43 -33.03
C SER A 75 1.55 8.15 -31.90
N GLY A 76 0.46 7.55 -31.40
CA GLY A 76 -0.32 8.10 -30.29
C GLY A 76 -1.33 7.09 -29.74
N PHE A 77 -1.49 7.10 -28.42
CA PHE A 77 -2.48 6.27 -27.71
C PHE A 77 -2.97 7.01 -26.47
N SER A 78 -4.15 6.60 -25.98
CA SER A 78 -4.70 7.03 -24.70
C SER A 78 -4.71 5.88 -23.71
N LEU A 79 -4.36 6.16 -22.46
CA LEU A 79 -4.46 5.21 -21.35
C LEU A 79 -5.55 5.64 -20.39
N LEU A 80 -6.50 4.75 -20.13
CA LEU A 80 -7.35 4.84 -18.95
C LEU A 80 -6.64 4.10 -17.81
N ILE A 81 -6.35 4.80 -16.71
CA ILE A 81 -5.61 4.27 -15.57
C ILE A 81 -6.42 4.41 -14.28
N THR A 82 -6.30 3.43 -13.38
CA THR A 82 -6.82 3.54 -12.01
C THR A 82 -5.66 3.48 -11.02
N PRO A 83 -5.35 4.56 -10.29
CA PRO A 83 -4.32 4.53 -9.26
C PRO A 83 -4.77 3.69 -8.06
N PRO A 84 -3.82 3.21 -7.23
CA PRO A 84 -4.13 2.50 -6.00
C PRO A 84 -5.01 3.35 -5.07
N ALA A 85 -6.04 2.73 -4.48
CA ALA A 85 -7.00 3.47 -3.67
C ALA A 85 -6.40 3.82 -2.29
N PRO A 86 -6.30 5.13 -1.93
CA PRO A 86 -5.60 5.56 -0.72
C PRO A 86 -6.02 4.88 0.57
N HIS A 87 -7.31 4.82 0.81
CA HIS A 87 -7.86 4.22 2.02
C HIS A 87 -7.56 2.71 2.12
N LEU A 88 -7.44 1.99 0.99
CA LEU A 88 -7.19 0.55 0.99
C LEU A 88 -5.73 0.22 1.23
N TYR A 89 -4.80 0.90 0.57
CA TYR A 89 -3.38 0.65 0.82
C TYR A 89 -2.98 1.10 2.23
N LYS A 90 -3.54 2.20 2.76
CA LYS A 90 -3.28 2.63 4.14
C LYS A 90 -3.80 1.61 5.16
N LEU A 91 -4.98 1.06 4.93
CA LEU A 91 -5.55 0.01 5.77
C LEU A 91 -4.74 -1.30 5.70
N ALA A 92 -4.22 -1.63 4.52
CA ALA A 92 -3.32 -2.77 4.36
C ALA A 92 -1.97 -2.54 5.07
N ALA A 93 -1.41 -1.34 4.99
CA ALA A 93 -0.20 -0.96 5.74
C ALA A 93 -0.44 -1.08 7.26
N LEU A 94 -1.58 -0.56 7.73
CA LEU A 94 -2.00 -0.66 9.13
C LEU A 94 -2.19 -2.11 9.58
N LYS A 95 -2.73 -2.98 8.72
CA LYS A 95 -2.82 -4.44 8.97
C LYS A 95 -1.43 -5.05 9.17
N GLN A 96 -0.47 -4.72 8.30
CA GLN A 96 0.90 -5.22 8.43
C GLN A 96 1.57 -4.71 9.71
N ALA A 97 1.39 -3.44 10.04
CA ALA A 97 1.89 -2.85 11.29
C ALA A 97 1.27 -3.51 12.53
N TYR A 98 -0.05 -3.74 12.53
CA TYR A 98 -0.74 -4.44 13.62
C TYR A 98 -0.20 -5.85 13.82
N LEU A 99 0.04 -6.56 12.72
CA LEU A 99 0.58 -7.90 12.76
C LEU A 99 2.03 -7.92 13.25
N ALA A 100 2.86 -6.99 12.78
CA ALA A 100 4.23 -6.81 13.29
C ALA A 100 4.23 -6.50 14.79
N ALA A 101 3.37 -5.60 15.26
CA ALA A 101 3.22 -5.34 16.69
C ALA A 101 2.80 -6.59 17.47
N SER A 102 1.88 -7.38 16.91
CA SER A 102 1.40 -8.61 17.55
C SER A 102 2.47 -9.70 17.62
N LEU A 103 3.26 -9.88 16.55
CA LEU A 103 4.20 -10.99 16.41
C LEU A 103 5.60 -10.64 16.94
N ASP A 104 6.10 -9.46 16.58
CA ASP A 104 7.48 -9.06 16.84
C ASP A 104 7.61 -8.29 18.14
N LEU A 105 6.61 -7.46 18.49
CA LEU A 105 6.58 -6.72 19.76
C LEU A 105 5.81 -7.46 20.86
N THR A 106 5.14 -8.56 20.51
CA THR A 106 4.35 -9.43 21.42
C THR A 106 3.28 -8.70 22.24
N THR A 107 3.00 -7.44 21.93
CA THR A 107 2.12 -6.56 22.69
C THR A 107 1.40 -5.61 21.75
N ILE A 108 0.10 -5.48 21.96
CA ILE A 108 -0.72 -4.42 21.36
C ILE A 108 -1.20 -3.56 22.51
N PRO A 109 -0.85 -2.26 22.53
CA PRO A 109 -1.27 -1.39 23.61
C PRO A 109 -2.79 -1.37 23.78
N GLN A 110 -3.24 -1.31 25.02
CA GLN A 110 -4.66 -1.20 25.34
C GLN A 110 -5.09 0.26 25.36
N THR A 111 -5.12 0.90 24.19
CA THR A 111 -5.57 2.29 24.07
C THR A 111 -6.72 2.51 23.13
N PRO A 112 -7.44 3.64 23.27
CA PRO A 112 -8.53 4.00 22.38
C PRO A 112 -8.12 3.96 20.90
N VAL A 113 -6.89 4.38 20.58
CA VAL A 113 -6.38 4.37 19.20
C VAL A 113 -6.09 2.94 18.72
N ALA A 114 -5.41 2.11 19.52
CA ALA A 114 -5.15 0.72 19.15
C ALA A 114 -6.46 -0.11 19.03
N GLU A 115 -7.45 0.18 19.87
CA GLU A 115 -8.80 -0.38 19.76
C GLU A 115 -9.51 0.09 18.49
N ALA A 116 -9.41 1.39 18.16
CA ALA A 116 -9.98 1.93 16.92
C ALA A 116 -9.38 1.25 15.69
N VAL A 117 -8.05 1.10 15.64
CA VAL A 117 -7.34 0.34 14.61
C VAL A 117 -7.88 -1.09 14.51
N ARG A 118 -8.03 -1.79 15.64
CA ARG A 118 -8.55 -3.16 15.66
C ARG A 118 -9.96 -3.23 15.07
N ARG A 119 -10.86 -2.32 15.47
CA ARG A 119 -12.23 -2.26 14.95
C ARG A 119 -12.24 -2.02 13.45
N GLU A 120 -11.41 -1.12 12.94
CA GLU A 120 -11.31 -0.84 11.50
C GLU A 120 -10.82 -2.05 10.71
N LEU A 121 -9.76 -2.72 11.18
CA LEU A 121 -9.26 -3.93 10.54
C LEU A 121 -10.33 -5.03 10.53
N MET A 122 -11.05 -5.21 11.63
CA MET A 122 -12.15 -6.18 11.72
C MET A 122 -13.30 -5.84 10.78
N ALA A 123 -13.70 -4.57 10.67
CA ALA A 123 -14.72 -4.11 9.74
C ALA A 123 -14.31 -4.38 8.29
N ALA A 124 -13.06 -4.07 7.91
CA ALA A 124 -12.53 -4.33 6.58
C ALA A 124 -12.47 -5.82 6.23
N ARG A 125 -12.06 -6.66 7.19
CA ARG A 125 -12.05 -8.13 7.02
C ARG A 125 -13.46 -8.66 6.75
N ASN A 126 -14.44 -8.17 7.51
CA ASN A 126 -15.82 -8.65 7.46
C ASN A 126 -16.63 -8.01 6.32
N ALA A 127 -16.10 -7.00 5.62
CA ALA A 127 -16.77 -6.38 4.50
C ALA A 127 -17.03 -7.40 3.37
N PRO A 128 -18.21 -7.37 2.72
CA PRO A 128 -18.56 -8.35 1.69
C PRO A 128 -17.68 -8.21 0.44
N SER A 129 -17.28 -7.00 0.09
CA SER A 129 -16.31 -6.76 -1.00
C SER A 129 -15.56 -5.46 -0.80
N ARG A 130 -14.52 -5.25 -1.62
CA ARG A 130 -13.62 -4.09 -1.54
C ARG A 130 -14.36 -2.75 -1.56
N ARG A 131 -15.42 -2.63 -2.37
CA ARG A 131 -16.23 -1.39 -2.48
C ARG A 131 -17.03 -1.05 -1.22
N HIS A 132 -17.19 -1.99 -0.30
CA HIS A 132 -17.93 -1.79 0.95
C HIS A 132 -16.99 -1.51 2.14
N ILE A 133 -15.68 -1.45 1.91
CA ILE A 133 -14.73 -1.08 2.94
C ILE A 133 -14.80 0.42 3.13
N VAL A 134 -15.28 0.85 4.29
CA VAL A 134 -15.30 2.25 4.70
C VAL A 134 -14.19 2.45 5.73
N SER A 135 -13.29 3.40 5.46
CA SER A 135 -12.21 3.77 6.38
C SER A 135 -12.61 4.99 7.21
N SER A 136 -12.20 5.07 8.48
CA SER A 136 -12.38 6.29 9.27
C SER A 136 -11.52 7.43 8.76
N GLU A 137 -11.71 8.61 9.34
CA GLU A 137 -10.82 9.76 9.10
C GLU A 137 -9.37 9.45 9.49
N PHE A 138 -9.14 8.69 10.56
CA PHE A 138 -7.79 8.31 11.00
C PHE A 138 -7.01 7.59 9.90
N VAL A 139 -7.56 6.54 9.29
CA VAL A 139 -6.88 5.82 8.19
C VAL A 139 -6.70 6.72 6.97
N ARG A 140 -7.63 7.63 6.69
CA ARG A 140 -7.54 8.54 5.54
C ARG A 140 -6.44 9.57 5.73
N SER A 141 -6.30 10.13 6.93
CA SER A 141 -5.31 11.17 7.26
C SER A 141 -3.94 10.60 7.65
N MET A 142 -3.86 9.32 8.04
CA MET A 142 -2.62 8.67 8.47
C MET A 142 -1.51 8.86 7.42
N PRO A 143 -0.37 9.47 7.78
CA PRO A 143 0.78 9.54 6.89
C PRO A 143 1.39 8.14 6.77
N ILE A 144 1.79 7.74 5.58
CA ILE A 144 2.61 6.54 5.38
C ILE A 144 3.82 6.92 4.54
N MET A 145 4.98 6.39 4.91
CA MET A 145 6.22 6.64 4.18
C MET A 145 6.62 5.37 3.44
N ARG A 146 7.29 5.51 2.30
CA ARG A 146 7.90 4.39 1.59
C ARG A 146 9.27 4.76 1.06
N THR A 147 10.08 3.73 0.82
CA THR A 147 11.30 3.81 0.02
C THR A 147 11.19 2.79 -1.12
N HIS A 148 11.94 3.02 -2.19
CA HIS A 148 12.04 2.09 -3.33
C HIS A 148 13.28 1.18 -3.22
N GLU A 149 13.91 1.15 -2.04
CA GLU A 149 15.04 0.28 -1.79
C GLU A 149 14.61 -1.18 -1.68
N HIS A 150 15.58 -2.07 -1.87
CA HIS A 150 15.38 -3.49 -1.60
C HIS A 150 15.15 -3.68 -0.09
N PRO A 151 14.20 -4.55 0.32
CA PRO A 151 14.02 -4.87 1.72
C PRO A 151 15.33 -5.33 2.37
N ARG A 152 15.67 -4.76 3.52
CA ARG A 152 16.90 -5.06 4.27
C ARG A 152 16.58 -5.17 5.77
N GLY A 153 17.31 -6.05 6.45
CA GLY A 153 17.21 -6.22 7.90
C GLY A 153 15.96 -6.96 8.36
N SER A 154 15.46 -6.60 9.55
CA SER A 154 14.31 -7.25 10.19
C SER A 154 13.01 -7.06 9.42
N ALA A 155 12.09 -8.03 9.55
CA ALA A 155 10.77 -7.96 8.93
C ALA A 155 9.93 -6.77 9.44
N ALA A 156 10.12 -6.40 10.71
CA ALA A 156 9.61 -5.16 11.28
C ALA A 156 10.58 -4.59 12.31
N LEU A 157 10.58 -3.26 12.46
CA LEU A 157 11.31 -2.53 13.48
C LEU A 157 10.41 -1.46 14.07
N LEU A 158 10.39 -1.35 15.39
CA LEU A 158 9.78 -0.21 16.08
C LEU A 158 10.81 0.93 16.15
N GLY A 159 10.40 2.13 15.75
CA GLY A 159 11.23 3.32 15.80
C GLY A 159 10.44 4.54 16.25
N VAL A 160 11.18 5.60 16.53
CA VAL A 160 10.66 6.92 16.87
C VAL A 160 11.10 7.89 15.79
N ILE A 161 10.16 8.71 15.33
CA ILE A 161 10.47 9.90 14.53
C ILE A 161 10.25 11.12 15.42
N ASN A 162 11.32 11.89 15.64
CA ASN A 162 11.23 13.17 16.34
C ASN A 162 10.51 14.20 15.46
N GLN A 163 9.53 14.87 16.01
CA GLN A 163 8.83 16.00 15.40
C GLN A 163 9.51 17.31 15.81
N ASP A 164 9.30 18.35 15.01
CA ASP A 164 9.91 19.67 15.21
C ASP A 164 9.52 20.32 16.55
N ASP A 165 8.41 19.90 17.14
CA ASP A 165 7.93 20.37 18.45
C ASP A 165 8.54 19.62 19.65
N GLY A 166 9.53 18.76 19.40
CA GLY A 166 10.23 17.98 20.42
C GLY A 166 9.46 16.73 20.88
N ARG A 167 8.27 16.45 20.34
CA ARG A 167 7.56 15.19 20.57
C ARG A 167 8.05 14.16 19.58
N GLY A 168 8.27 12.92 20.01
CA GLY A 168 8.45 11.83 19.04
C GLY A 168 7.13 11.11 18.79
N ALA A 169 6.98 10.62 17.56
CA ALA A 169 5.91 9.72 17.17
C ALA A 169 6.48 8.32 16.97
N TRP A 170 5.74 7.30 17.39
CA TRP A 170 6.10 5.91 17.18
C TRP A 170 5.71 5.45 15.78
N TRP A 171 6.61 4.72 15.14
CA TRP A 171 6.43 4.16 13.80
C TRP A 171 6.90 2.72 13.75
N ILE A 172 6.18 1.89 13.00
CA ILE A 172 6.63 0.55 12.64
C ILE A 172 7.17 0.61 11.21
N ALA A 173 8.46 0.36 11.05
CA ALA A 173 9.11 0.17 9.77
C ALA A 173 8.98 -1.30 9.35
N LEU A 174 8.29 -1.54 8.23
CA LEU A 174 8.03 -2.85 7.65
C LEU A 174 9.10 -3.14 6.60
N ALA A 175 9.94 -4.14 6.88
CA ALA A 175 11.07 -4.57 6.06
C ALA A 175 11.96 -3.42 5.56
N SER A 176 12.04 -2.33 6.35
CA SER A 176 12.76 -1.08 6.02
C SER A 176 12.31 -0.38 4.72
N THR A 177 11.10 -0.68 4.23
CA THR A 177 10.59 -0.13 2.95
C THR A 177 9.30 0.67 3.10
N ILE A 178 8.53 0.45 4.16
CA ILE A 178 7.29 1.18 4.46
C ILE A 178 7.32 1.53 5.94
N ALA A 179 7.03 2.78 6.30
CA ALA A 179 6.85 3.17 7.70
C ALA A 179 5.39 3.55 7.94
N VAL A 180 4.83 3.02 9.03
CA VAL A 180 3.43 3.23 9.42
C VAL A 180 3.38 3.80 10.84
N PRO A 181 2.65 4.89 11.08
CA PRO A 181 2.43 5.42 12.43
C PRO A 181 1.78 4.36 13.31
N TRP A 182 2.24 4.23 14.54
CA TRP A 182 1.71 3.24 15.45
C TRP A 182 1.41 3.84 16.83
N PRO A 183 0.20 3.62 17.38
CA PRO A 183 -0.19 4.22 18.65
C PRO A 183 0.41 3.43 19.83
N PHE A 184 1.69 3.63 20.12
CA PHE A 184 2.24 3.30 21.44
C PHE A 184 1.90 4.43 22.43
N PRO A 185 1.19 4.13 23.51
CA PRO A 185 0.93 5.05 24.60
C PRO A 185 2.00 4.89 25.68
N ASP A 186 2.29 6.01 26.33
CA ASP A 186 2.98 6.12 27.61
C ASP A 186 4.47 5.82 27.67
N LEU A 187 5.12 5.42 26.57
CA LEU A 187 6.54 5.70 26.44
C LEU A 187 6.67 7.07 25.75
N PRO A 188 7.05 8.15 26.47
CA PRO A 188 7.71 9.23 25.78
C PRO A 188 8.84 8.57 24.96
N PRO A 189 9.03 8.98 23.71
CA PRO A 189 10.23 8.58 23.00
C PRO A 189 11.41 9.20 23.74
N VAL A 190 11.93 8.48 24.72
CA VAL A 190 13.12 8.88 25.46
C VAL A 190 14.29 8.53 24.55
N LEU A 191 15.01 9.55 24.09
CA LEU A 191 16.34 9.43 23.52
C LEU A 191 17.33 8.94 24.58
#